data_AF-A0A1K2HIX5-F1
#
_entry.id   AF-A0A1K2HIX5-F1
#
_cell.length_a   1.000
_cell.length_b   1.000
_cell.length_c   1.000
_cell.angle_alpha   90.00
_cell.angle_beta   90.00
_cell.angle_gamma   90.00
#
_symmetry.space_group_name_H-M   'P 1'
#
loop_
_entity.id
_entity.type
_entity.pdbx_description
1 polymer ?
#
loop_
_entity_poly.entity_id
_entity_poly.type
_entity_poly.pdbx_seq_one_letter_code
_entity_poly.pdbx_strand_id
1 'polypeptide(L)'
;MKILVEDWQVKEETKNGIYIDIDYGLLNGGSILIPSHQVNKIDDGNYNIFIKKKDYFYFTNSDDASKNKFMTGNTVAKQLSRDNQHLVLHKNQNISKLDQIIKDFEYLSLKGVSTGSQFEIQVHETEKELSQLDDKISRLNKIISAIDGLNSGDFRKIETSEAILSDLKINRSTKKGDLNKTIEEVKFERQVLNDRFNEIVESYKVYQSVKENVRDREVEKSNYKSL
;
A
#
# COMPACT_ATOMS: atom_id res chain seq x y z
N MET A 1 4.57 17.59 -5.88
CA MET A 1 4.14 16.45 -5.04
C MET A 1 5.20 16.30 -3.97
N LYS A 2 4.81 16.07 -2.72
CA LYS A 2 5.73 15.80 -1.61
C LYS A 2 5.67 14.30 -1.33
N ILE A 3 6.81 13.64 -1.25
CA ILE A 3 6.90 12.20 -0.95
C ILE A 3 7.88 12.04 0.21
N LEU A 4 7.52 11.22 1.18
CA LEU A 4 8.41 10.80 2.26
C LEU A 4 9.26 9.65 1.75
N VAL A 5 10.57 9.72 1.95
CA VAL A 5 11.54 8.67 1.65
C VAL A 5 12.25 8.34 2.96
N GLU A 6 12.25 7.07 3.33
CA GLU A 6 12.95 6.59 4.52
C GLU A 6 14.44 6.35 4.25
N ASP A 7 15.26 6.42 5.28
CA ASP A 7 16.73 6.34 5.13
C ASP A 7 17.20 5.04 4.46
N TRP A 8 16.54 3.92 4.71
CA TRP A 8 16.89 2.63 4.08
C TRP A 8 16.64 2.60 2.56
N GLN A 9 15.75 3.46 2.03
CA GLN A 9 15.52 3.59 0.58
C GLN A 9 16.64 4.38 -0.09
N VAL A 10 17.41 5.15 0.68
CA VAL A 10 18.54 5.94 0.19
C VAL A 10 19.77 5.05 0.15
N LYS A 11 20.24 4.78 -1.06
CA LYS A 11 21.48 4.03 -1.30
C LYS A 11 22.71 4.83 -0.91
N GLU A 12 22.71 6.12 -1.27
CA GLU A 12 23.83 7.02 -1.01
C GLU A 12 23.36 8.47 -0.96
N GLU A 13 23.83 9.23 0.03
CA GLU A 13 23.68 10.68 0.10
C GLU A 13 24.96 11.37 -0.38
N THR A 14 24.84 12.28 -1.34
CA THR A 14 25.96 13.05 -1.91
C THR A 14 25.67 14.54 -1.86
N LYS A 15 26.69 15.37 -2.12
CA LYS A 15 26.50 16.83 -2.24
C LYS A 15 25.49 17.24 -3.33
N ASN A 16 25.30 16.38 -4.34
CA ASN A 16 24.42 16.65 -5.47
C ASN A 16 22.97 16.21 -5.21
N GLY A 17 22.72 15.41 -4.17
CA GLY A 17 21.42 14.82 -3.88
C GLY A 17 21.51 13.41 -3.32
N ILE A 18 20.38 12.72 -3.28
CA ILE A 18 20.28 11.35 -2.78
C ILE A 18 20.04 10.37 -3.94
N TYR A 19 20.75 9.24 -3.92
CA TYR A 19 20.47 8.10 -4.78
C TYR A 19 19.44 7.20 -4.10
N ILE A 20 18.36 6.90 -4.82
CA ILE A 20 17.27 6.05 -4.34
C ILE A 20 17.16 4.86 -5.28
N ASP A 21 17.12 3.66 -4.73
CA ASP A 21 16.84 2.46 -5.52
C ASP A 21 15.34 2.41 -5.86
N ILE A 22 15.04 2.11 -7.12
CA ILE A 22 13.68 2.01 -7.63
C ILE A 22 13.52 0.74 -8.46
N ASP A 23 12.39 0.07 -8.29
CA ASP A 23 12.02 -1.07 -9.11
C ASP A 23 11.23 -0.61 -10.33
N TYR A 24 11.75 -0.89 -11.53
CA TYR A 24 11.07 -0.60 -12.79
C TYR A 24 10.62 -1.89 -13.49
N GLY A 25 9.54 -2.50 -13.00
CA GLY A 25 8.94 -3.70 -13.59
C GLY A 25 9.64 -5.01 -13.19
N LEU A 26 9.27 -6.11 -13.87
CA LEU A 26 9.80 -7.44 -13.59
C LEU A 26 11.31 -7.50 -13.90
N LEU A 27 12.13 -7.55 -12.84
CA LEU A 27 13.60 -7.75 -12.88
C LEU A 27 14.44 -6.58 -13.43
N ASN A 28 13.95 -5.34 -13.42
CA ASN A 28 14.80 -4.17 -13.76
C ASN A 28 14.85 -3.19 -12.60
N GLY A 29 15.61 -3.54 -11.57
CA GLY A 29 16.01 -2.63 -10.51
C GLY A 29 17.09 -1.66 -11.00
N GLY A 30 17.14 -0.48 -10.39
CA GLY A 30 18.19 0.50 -10.64
C GLY A 30 18.04 1.68 -9.70
N SER A 31 18.85 2.70 -9.90
CA SER A 31 18.85 3.87 -9.02
C SER A 31 18.50 5.15 -9.80
N ILE A 32 17.92 6.11 -9.08
CA ILE A 32 17.73 7.48 -9.56
C ILE A 32 18.42 8.45 -8.61
N LEU A 33 18.94 9.55 -9.15
CA LEU A 33 19.41 10.68 -8.36
C LEU A 33 18.27 11.69 -8.19
N ILE A 34 17.87 11.97 -6.96
CA ILE A 34 17.02 13.11 -6.62
C ILE A 34 17.93 14.28 -6.25
N PRO A 35 17.94 15.37 -7.05
CA PRO A 35 18.79 16.53 -6.80
C PRO A 35 18.58 17.15 -5.41
N SER A 36 19.66 17.61 -4.77
CA SER A 36 19.63 18.16 -3.40
C SER A 36 18.62 19.29 -3.19
N HIS A 37 18.40 20.16 -4.20
CA HIS A 37 17.40 21.22 -4.11
C HIS A 37 15.94 20.72 -4.06
N GLN A 38 15.71 19.44 -4.38
CA GLN A 38 14.41 18.77 -4.27
C GLN A 38 14.31 17.90 -3.01
N VAL A 39 15.36 17.83 -2.19
CA VAL A 39 15.46 16.98 -1.00
C VAL A 39 15.50 17.84 0.25
N ASN A 40 14.70 17.49 1.25
CA ASN A 40 14.77 18.08 2.57
C ASN A 40 14.86 16.98 3.62
N LYS A 41 16.03 16.83 4.25
CA LYS A 41 16.24 15.88 5.35
C LYS A 41 15.50 16.35 6.60
N ILE A 42 14.87 15.42 7.31
CA ILE A 42 14.10 15.69 8.54
C ILE A 42 14.74 15.01 9.76
N ASP A 43 14.35 15.45 10.96
CA ASP A 43 15.02 15.13 12.24
C ASP A 43 15.18 13.64 12.53
N ASP A 44 14.27 12.79 12.01
CA ASP A 44 14.31 11.33 12.18
C ASP A 44 15.25 10.60 11.19
N GLY A 45 16.06 11.34 10.40
CA GLY A 45 16.96 10.77 9.39
C GLY A 45 16.33 10.53 8.02
N ASN A 46 14.99 10.58 7.94
CA ASN A 46 14.22 10.46 6.70
C ASN A 46 14.31 11.74 5.82
N TYR A 47 13.75 11.66 4.61
CA TYR A 47 13.81 12.73 3.61
C TYR A 47 12.41 13.07 3.07
N ASN A 48 12.11 14.35 2.94
CA ASN A 48 11.00 14.83 2.14
C ASN A 48 11.51 15.23 0.76
N ILE A 49 11.05 14.54 -0.28
CA ILE A 49 11.39 14.87 -1.66
C ILE A 49 10.24 15.61 -2.36
N PHE A 50 10.58 16.56 -3.23
CA PHE A 50 9.62 17.41 -3.94
C PHE A 50 9.73 17.22 -5.44
N ILE A 51 8.81 16.43 -6.00
CA ILE A 51 8.78 16.06 -7.42
C ILE A 51 7.57 16.69 -8.12
N LYS A 52 7.77 17.27 -9.31
CA LYS A 52 6.68 17.68 -10.21
C LYS A 52 6.45 16.62 -11.28
N LYS A 53 5.21 16.49 -11.76
CA LYS A 53 4.85 15.48 -12.78
C LYS A 53 5.68 15.60 -14.07
N LYS A 54 6.07 16.82 -14.43
CA LYS A 54 6.85 17.14 -15.64
C LYS A 54 8.37 17.13 -15.43
N ASP A 55 8.85 16.83 -14.22
CA ASP A 55 10.28 16.69 -13.98
C ASP A 55 10.79 15.42 -14.67
N TYR A 56 12.09 15.37 -14.94
CA TYR A 56 12.76 14.20 -15.51
C TYR A 56 13.91 13.79 -14.63
N PHE A 57 14.00 12.49 -14.37
CA PHE A 57 15.04 11.87 -13.57
C PHE A 57 15.77 10.85 -14.42
N TYR A 58 17.09 10.79 -14.30
CA TYR A 58 17.88 9.81 -15.02
C TYR A 58 17.94 8.52 -14.19
N PHE A 59 17.43 7.44 -14.78
CA PHE A 59 17.48 6.10 -14.21
C PHE A 59 18.69 5.34 -14.73
N THR A 60 19.46 4.79 -13.80
CA THR A 60 20.60 3.92 -14.08
C THR A 60 20.26 2.50 -13.64
N ASN A 61 20.21 1.57 -14.58
CA ASN A 61 20.02 0.16 -14.30
C ASN A 61 21.33 -0.42 -13.72
N SER A 62 21.20 -1.27 -12.70
CA SER A 62 22.35 -1.84 -11.99
C SER A 62 23.12 -2.88 -12.82
N ASP A 63 22.45 -3.56 -13.75
CA ASP A 63 22.97 -4.74 -14.46
C ASP A 63 23.26 -4.48 -15.94
N ASP A 64 22.51 -3.58 -16.58
CA ASP A 64 22.56 -3.33 -18.02
C ASP A 64 22.39 -1.83 -18.33
N ALA A 65 23.52 -1.17 -18.61
CA ALA A 65 23.56 0.26 -18.93
C ALA A 65 22.78 0.63 -20.20
N SER A 66 22.49 -0.32 -21.11
CA SER A 66 21.67 -0.05 -22.29
C SER A 66 20.20 0.23 -21.94
N LYS A 67 19.78 -0.13 -20.72
CA LYS A 67 18.43 0.13 -20.17
C LYS A 67 18.32 1.47 -19.43
N ASN A 68 19.41 2.24 -19.35
CA ASN A 68 19.41 3.56 -18.74
C ASN A 68 18.49 4.51 -19.53
N LYS A 69 17.69 5.30 -18.84
CA LYS A 69 16.70 6.16 -19.49
C LYS A 69 16.24 7.30 -18.60
N PHE A 70 15.59 8.28 -19.21
CA PHE A 70 14.86 9.29 -18.46
C PHE A 70 13.47 8.78 -18.05
N MET A 71 13.13 9.01 -16.80
CA MET A 71 11.81 8.75 -16.23
C MET A 71 11.14 10.07 -15.89
N THR A 72 9.83 10.14 -16.14
CA THR A 72 9.05 11.31 -15.73
C THR A 72 8.85 11.32 -14.21
N GLY A 73 8.72 12.49 -13.62
CA GLY A 73 8.45 12.66 -12.20
C GLY A 73 7.13 12.04 -11.78
N ASN A 74 6.15 11.91 -12.70
CA ASN A 74 4.94 11.13 -12.45
C ASN A 74 5.23 9.63 -12.25
N THR A 75 6.14 9.06 -13.05
CA THR A 75 6.54 7.65 -12.93
C THR A 75 7.37 7.40 -11.68
N VAL A 76 8.33 8.27 -11.38
CA VAL A 76 9.14 8.20 -10.16
C VAL A 76 8.25 8.32 -8.92
N ALA A 77 7.33 9.30 -8.90
CA ALA A 77 6.41 9.47 -7.80
C ALA A 77 5.55 8.22 -7.56
N LYS A 78 5.08 7.57 -8.63
CA LYS A 78 4.34 6.31 -8.55
C LYS A 78 5.18 5.19 -7.94
N GLN A 79 6.44 5.01 -8.36
CA GLN A 79 7.28 3.93 -7.81
C GLN A 79 7.65 4.17 -6.35
N LEU A 80 8.09 5.38 -5.99
CA LEU A 80 8.40 5.67 -4.59
C LEU A 80 7.17 5.57 -3.69
N SER A 81 6.00 5.96 -4.21
CA SER A 81 4.75 5.72 -3.50
C SER A 81 4.46 4.23 -3.37
N ARG A 82 4.69 3.43 -4.41
CA ARG A 82 4.52 1.96 -4.40
C ARG A 82 5.48 1.27 -3.43
N ASP A 83 6.73 1.70 -3.33
CA ASP A 83 7.71 1.11 -2.41
C ASP A 83 7.35 1.41 -0.95
N ASN A 84 6.85 2.63 -0.70
CA ASN A 84 6.28 2.99 0.60
C ASN A 84 5.01 2.17 0.90
N GLN A 85 4.20 1.89 -0.11
CA GLN A 85 3.07 0.96 0.02
C GLN A 85 3.58 -0.45 0.34
N HIS A 86 4.60 -0.97 -0.35
CA HIS A 86 5.22 -2.29 -0.06
C HIS A 86 5.74 -2.43 1.37
N LEU A 87 6.31 -1.38 1.94
CA LEU A 87 6.75 -1.42 3.34
C LEU A 87 5.57 -1.54 4.33
N VAL A 88 4.45 -0.89 4.02
CA VAL A 88 3.21 -1.03 4.78
C VAL A 88 2.54 -2.38 4.49
N LEU A 89 2.62 -2.88 3.25
CA LEU A 89 2.19 -4.22 2.84
C LEU A 89 2.90 -5.32 3.66
N HIS A 90 4.21 -5.17 3.95
CA HIS A 90 4.98 -6.12 4.76
C HIS A 90 4.67 -6.09 6.27
N LYS A 91 4.13 -4.98 6.80
CA LYS A 91 3.69 -4.92 8.21
C LYS A 91 2.36 -5.64 8.44
N ASN A 92 1.51 -5.78 7.42
CA ASN A 92 0.24 -6.48 7.53
C ASN A 92 0.35 -7.95 7.08
N GLN A 93 0.26 -8.88 8.02
CA GLN A 93 0.40 -10.33 7.77
C GLN A 93 -0.59 -10.89 6.74
N ASN A 94 -1.78 -10.29 6.58
CA ASN A 94 -2.82 -10.81 5.69
C ASN A 94 -2.55 -10.45 4.23
N ILE A 95 -1.80 -9.36 3.99
CA ILE A 95 -1.37 -8.94 2.65
C ILE A 95 -0.28 -9.87 2.12
N SER A 96 0.69 -10.22 2.95
CA SER A 96 1.72 -11.20 2.57
C SER A 96 1.11 -12.56 2.21
N LYS A 97 0.02 -12.95 2.89
CA LYS A 97 -0.76 -14.14 2.53
C LYS A 97 -1.49 -13.97 1.19
N LEU A 98 -2.13 -12.82 0.94
CA LEU A 98 -2.78 -12.51 -0.34
C LEU A 98 -1.81 -12.59 -1.54
N ASP A 99 -0.60 -12.05 -1.40
CA ASP A 99 0.43 -12.14 -2.44
C ASP A 99 0.92 -13.58 -2.67
N GLN A 100 1.06 -14.35 -1.59
CA GLN A 100 1.38 -15.78 -1.69
C GLN A 100 0.26 -16.53 -2.40
N ILE A 101 -1.01 -16.17 -2.18
CA ILE A 101 -2.16 -16.78 -2.86
C ILE A 101 -2.19 -16.42 -4.33
N ILE A 102 -1.82 -15.21 -4.75
CA ILE A 102 -1.67 -14.92 -6.19
C ILE A 102 -0.59 -15.83 -6.77
N LYS A 103 0.58 -15.92 -6.15
CA LYS A 103 1.68 -16.77 -6.65
C LYS A 103 1.29 -18.23 -6.69
N ASP A 104 0.64 -18.72 -5.64
CA ASP A 104 0.15 -20.10 -5.55
C ASP A 104 -0.99 -20.31 -6.54
N PHE A 105 -1.86 -19.33 -6.77
CA PHE A 105 -2.93 -19.37 -7.74
C PHE A 105 -2.40 -19.35 -9.18
N GLU A 106 -1.43 -18.50 -9.50
CA GLU A 106 -0.71 -18.47 -10.78
C GLU A 106 -0.04 -19.83 -11.03
N TYR A 107 0.63 -20.36 -10.01
CA TYR A 107 1.29 -21.66 -10.05
C TYR A 107 0.33 -22.84 -10.20
N LEU A 108 -0.81 -22.83 -9.49
CA LEU A 108 -1.79 -23.92 -9.47
C LEU A 108 -2.79 -23.84 -10.64
N SER A 109 -3.05 -22.63 -11.16
CA SER A 109 -3.79 -22.37 -12.41
C SER A 109 -3.08 -23.01 -13.61
N LEU A 110 -1.75 -22.87 -13.67
CA LEU A 110 -0.89 -23.58 -14.65
C LEU A 110 -0.95 -25.12 -14.50
N LYS A 111 -1.46 -25.63 -13.37
CA LYS A 111 -1.52 -27.06 -13.05
C LYS A 111 -2.94 -27.65 -13.00
N GLY A 112 -3.99 -26.85 -13.24
CA GLY A 112 -5.37 -27.32 -13.41
C GLY A 112 -6.08 -27.84 -12.15
N VAL A 113 -5.62 -27.49 -10.94
CA VAL A 113 -6.23 -27.96 -9.68
C VAL A 113 -7.19 -26.91 -9.10
N SER A 114 -8.30 -27.36 -8.52
CA SER A 114 -9.44 -26.54 -8.03
C SER A 114 -9.05 -25.56 -6.91
N THR A 115 -9.28 -24.26 -7.14
CA THR A 115 -8.79 -23.09 -6.37
C THR A 115 -9.89 -22.22 -5.72
N GLY A 116 -11.18 -22.57 -5.84
CA GLY A 116 -12.28 -21.70 -5.41
C GLY A 116 -12.39 -21.47 -3.89
N SER A 117 -12.27 -22.53 -3.08
CA SER A 117 -12.52 -22.45 -1.63
C SER A 117 -11.42 -21.70 -0.86
N GLN A 118 -10.15 -21.85 -1.25
CA GLN A 118 -9.05 -21.12 -0.62
C GLN A 118 -9.10 -19.62 -0.94
N PHE A 119 -9.50 -19.27 -2.16
CA PHE A 119 -9.72 -17.88 -2.54
C PHE A 119 -10.86 -17.24 -1.73
N GLU A 120 -11.99 -17.91 -1.59
CA GLU A 120 -13.13 -17.44 -0.78
C GLU A 120 -12.77 -17.21 0.70
N ILE A 121 -12.03 -18.14 1.32
CA ILE A 121 -11.57 -17.99 2.71
C ILE A 121 -10.71 -16.72 2.85
N GLN A 122 -9.84 -16.45 1.89
CA GLN A 122 -8.88 -15.36 1.95
C GLN A 122 -9.50 -14.01 1.62
N VAL A 123 -10.52 -14.01 0.76
CA VAL A 123 -11.43 -12.87 0.61
C VAL A 123 -12.06 -12.52 1.94
N HIS A 124 -12.64 -13.50 2.64
CA HIS A 124 -13.30 -13.27 3.91
C HIS A 124 -12.34 -12.81 5.02
N GLU A 125 -11.15 -13.40 5.11
CA GLU A 125 -10.11 -12.97 6.06
C GLU A 125 -9.67 -11.52 5.80
N THR A 126 -9.56 -11.13 4.52
CA THR A 126 -9.18 -9.78 4.12
C THR A 126 -10.26 -8.75 4.42
N GLU A 127 -11.52 -9.06 4.11
CA GLU A 127 -12.67 -8.20 4.45
C GLU A 127 -12.77 -7.97 5.96
N LYS A 128 -12.52 -9.02 6.75
CA LYS A 128 -12.48 -8.93 8.21
C LYS A 128 -11.36 -7.99 8.69
N GLU A 129 -10.17 -8.09 8.11
CA GLU A 129 -9.05 -7.20 8.44
C GLU A 129 -9.35 -5.74 8.08
N LEU A 130 -9.91 -5.48 6.90
CA LEU A 130 -10.34 -4.13 6.48
C LEU A 130 -11.35 -3.54 7.47
N SER A 131 -12.31 -4.35 7.93
CA SER A 131 -13.28 -3.96 8.96
C SER A 131 -12.60 -3.62 10.29
N GLN A 132 -11.61 -4.41 10.72
CA GLN A 132 -10.84 -4.13 11.94
C GLN A 132 -10.02 -2.83 11.86
N LEU A 133 -9.46 -2.52 10.68
CA LEU A 133 -8.77 -1.25 10.45
C LEU A 133 -9.75 -0.07 10.50
N ASP A 134 -10.95 -0.22 9.92
CA ASP A 134 -12.02 0.80 9.99
C ASP A 134 -12.48 1.04 11.44
N ASP A 135 -12.66 -0.01 12.23
CA ASP A 135 -12.97 0.07 13.65
C ASP A 135 -11.87 0.79 14.45
N LYS A 136 -10.60 0.51 14.12
CA LYS A 136 -9.45 1.16 14.74
C LYS A 136 -9.42 2.66 14.43
N ILE A 137 -9.64 3.05 13.17
CA ILE A 137 -9.75 4.46 12.75
C ILE A 137 -10.89 5.15 13.50
N SER A 138 -12.07 4.50 13.57
CA SER A 138 -13.24 5.01 14.29
C SER A 138 -12.94 5.24 15.77
N ARG A 139 -12.31 4.27 16.44
CA ARG A 139 -11.91 4.37 17.84
C ARG A 139 -10.93 5.52 18.06
N LEU A 140 -9.91 5.67 17.22
CA LEU A 140 -8.94 6.77 17.34
C LEU A 140 -9.60 8.14 17.15
N ASN A 141 -10.54 8.28 16.20
CA ASN A 141 -11.30 9.52 16.00
C ASN A 141 -12.19 9.86 17.21
N LYS A 142 -12.80 8.87 17.87
CA LYS A 142 -13.56 9.07 19.11
C LYS A 142 -12.67 9.60 20.23
N ILE A 143 -11.45 9.06 20.36
CA ILE A 143 -10.48 9.53 21.35
C ILE A 143 -10.08 10.99 21.08
N ILE A 144 -9.78 11.34 19.83
CA ILE A 144 -9.45 12.72 19.46
C ILE A 144 -10.59 13.67 19.76
N SER A 145 -11.82 13.29 19.40
CA SER A 145 -13.02 14.09 19.68
C SER A 145 -13.23 14.33 21.18
N ALA A 146 -12.98 13.31 22.01
CA ALA A 146 -13.05 13.44 23.46
C ALA A 146 -11.93 14.34 24.01
N ILE A 147 -10.70 14.22 23.52
CA ILE A 147 -9.60 15.13 23.90
C ILE A 147 -9.94 16.59 23.54
N ASP A 148 -10.55 16.82 22.37
CA ASP A 148 -10.99 18.16 21.97
C ASP A 148 -12.12 18.68 22.86
N GLY A 149 -13.05 17.80 23.26
CA GLY A 149 -14.15 18.13 24.17
C GLY A 149 -13.71 18.47 25.60
N LEU A 150 -12.58 17.93 26.09
CA LEU A 150 -12.00 18.34 27.38
C LEU A 150 -11.61 19.82 27.43
N ASN A 151 -11.24 20.40 26.29
CA ASN A 151 -10.89 21.81 26.17
C ASN A 151 -12.10 22.69 25.82
N SER A 152 -13.30 22.12 25.76
CA SER A 152 -14.51 22.90 25.51
C SER A 152 -14.91 23.64 26.78
N GLY A 153 -15.28 24.92 26.68
CA GLY A 153 -15.79 25.70 27.82
C GLY A 153 -17.18 25.26 28.32
N ASP A 154 -17.68 24.11 27.86
CA ASP A 154 -19.00 23.57 28.15
C ASP A 154 -18.87 22.36 29.08
N PHE A 155 -19.36 22.52 30.31
CA PHE A 155 -19.27 21.50 31.36
C PHE A 155 -19.84 20.14 30.94
N ARG A 156 -20.95 20.10 30.18
CA ARG A 156 -21.58 18.83 29.74
C ARG A 156 -20.72 18.10 28.71
N LYS A 157 -20.03 18.85 27.85
CA LYS A 157 -19.10 18.28 26.86
C LYS A 157 -17.83 17.76 27.52
N ILE A 158 -17.34 18.44 28.55
CA ILE A 158 -16.21 17.95 29.35
C ILE A 158 -16.60 16.62 30.00
N GLU A 159 -17.75 16.54 30.68
CA GLU A 159 -18.23 15.32 31.35
C GLU A 159 -18.36 14.14 30.38
N THR A 160 -18.99 14.37 29.22
CA THR A 160 -19.12 13.35 28.16
C THR A 160 -17.76 12.88 27.65
N SER A 161 -16.81 13.79 27.50
CA SER A 161 -15.45 13.50 27.05
C SER A 161 -14.66 12.68 28.06
N GLU A 162 -14.79 12.99 29.35
CA GLU A 162 -14.18 12.22 30.43
C GLU A 162 -14.72 10.78 30.48
N ALA A 163 -16.03 10.60 30.32
CA ALA A 163 -16.66 9.28 30.26
C ALA A 163 -16.11 8.44 29.09
N ILE A 164 -15.99 9.03 27.89
CA ILE A 164 -15.44 8.35 26.71
C ILE A 164 -13.98 7.92 26.91
N LEU A 165 -13.14 8.80 27.46
CA LEU A 165 -11.73 8.48 27.70
C LEU A 165 -11.56 7.39 28.76
N SER A 166 -12.39 7.42 29.81
CA SER A 166 -12.40 6.40 30.84
C SER A 166 -12.81 5.03 30.29
N ASP A 167 -13.90 4.96 29.52
CA ASP A 167 -14.37 3.73 28.88
C ASP A 167 -13.30 3.11 27.96
N LEU A 168 -12.65 3.95 27.16
CA LEU A 168 -11.60 3.54 26.23
C LEU A 168 -10.23 3.31 26.90
N LYS A 169 -10.12 3.52 28.22
CA LYS A 169 -8.90 3.40 29.05
C LYS A 169 -7.74 4.26 28.53
N ILE A 170 -8.04 5.49 28.11
CA ILE A 170 -7.06 6.43 27.56
C ILE A 170 -6.63 7.44 28.63
N ASN A 171 -5.33 7.69 28.71
CA ASN A 171 -4.76 8.68 29.61
C ASN A 171 -5.00 10.10 29.07
N ARG A 172 -5.37 11.05 29.94
CA ARG A 172 -5.56 12.47 29.57
C ARG A 172 -4.30 13.13 29.00
N SER A 173 -3.12 12.58 29.31
CA SER A 173 -1.83 13.05 28.78
C SER A 173 -1.51 12.55 27.37
N THR A 174 -2.35 11.70 26.77
CA THR A 174 -2.17 11.23 25.40
C THR A 174 -2.14 12.43 24.44
N LYS A 175 -1.05 12.55 23.68
CA LYS A 175 -0.85 13.65 22.75
C LYS A 175 -1.69 13.45 21.50
N LYS A 176 -2.48 14.47 21.14
CA LYS A 176 -3.26 14.51 19.89
C LYS A 176 -2.38 14.33 18.64
N GLY A 177 -1.16 14.87 18.65
CA GLY A 177 -0.22 14.73 17.55
C GLY A 177 0.12 13.26 17.23
N ASP A 178 0.39 12.46 18.27
CA ASP A 178 0.71 11.04 18.13
C ASP A 178 -0.51 10.26 17.60
N LEU A 179 -1.72 10.57 18.12
CA LEU A 179 -2.96 9.95 17.64
C LEU A 179 -3.26 10.26 16.17
N ASN A 180 -3.06 11.51 15.74
CA ASN A 180 -3.22 11.89 14.34
C ASN A 180 -2.24 11.12 13.44
N LYS A 181 -0.97 10.99 13.86
CA LYS A 181 0.02 10.21 13.12
C LYS A 181 -0.42 8.75 12.99
N THR A 182 -0.86 8.12 14.08
CA THR A 182 -1.37 6.75 14.05
C THR A 182 -2.61 6.60 13.16
N ILE A 183 -3.53 7.57 13.15
CA ILE A 183 -4.69 7.53 12.24
C ILE A 183 -4.26 7.54 10.79
N GLU A 184 -3.32 8.40 10.41
CA GLU A 184 -2.85 8.48 9.03
C GLU A 184 -2.11 7.21 8.62
N GLU A 185 -1.33 6.60 9.52
CA GLU A 185 -0.70 5.29 9.31
C GLU A 185 -1.75 4.19 9.05
N VAL A 186 -2.78 4.10 9.90
CA VAL A 186 -3.83 3.07 9.76
C VAL A 186 -4.70 3.30 8.52
N LYS A 187 -5.01 4.56 8.18
CA LYS A 187 -5.71 4.89 6.93
C LYS A 187 -4.92 4.48 5.71
N PHE A 188 -3.62 4.76 5.72
CA PHE A 188 -2.72 4.37 4.64
C PHE A 188 -2.65 2.85 4.51
N GLU A 189 -2.48 2.13 5.61
CA GLU A 189 -2.53 0.66 5.64
C GLU A 189 -3.83 0.10 5.06
N ARG A 190 -4.98 0.63 5.50
CA ARG A 190 -6.30 0.24 5.00
C ARG A 190 -6.46 0.51 3.51
N GLN A 191 -6.00 1.67 3.02
CA GLN A 191 -6.05 2.00 1.60
C GLN A 191 -5.23 1.00 0.78
N VAL A 192 -4.00 0.74 1.22
CA VAL A 192 -3.07 -0.16 0.55
C VAL A 192 -3.60 -1.60 0.51
N LEU A 193 -4.14 -2.10 1.62
CA LEU A 193 -4.80 -3.41 1.67
C LEU A 193 -5.99 -3.48 0.71
N ASN A 194 -6.83 -2.45 0.71
CA ASN A 194 -8.02 -2.39 -0.13
C ASN A 194 -7.67 -2.34 -1.63
N ASP A 195 -6.68 -1.54 -2.01
CA ASP A 195 -6.23 -1.43 -3.40
C ASP A 195 -5.70 -2.78 -3.90
N ARG A 196 -4.89 -3.47 -3.09
CA ARG A 196 -4.37 -4.80 -3.43
C ARG A 196 -5.46 -5.85 -3.49
N PHE A 197 -6.39 -5.84 -2.53
CA PHE A 197 -7.54 -6.73 -2.51
C PHE A 197 -8.39 -6.60 -3.78
N ASN A 198 -8.69 -5.37 -4.21
CA ASN A 198 -9.46 -5.12 -5.42
C ASN A 198 -8.74 -5.62 -6.67
N GLU A 199 -7.43 -5.37 -6.79
CA GLU A 199 -6.62 -5.89 -7.91
C GLU A 199 -6.68 -7.42 -8.01
N ILE A 200 -6.64 -8.10 -6.87
CA ILE A 200 -6.72 -9.57 -6.78
C ILE A 200 -8.10 -10.07 -7.20
N VAL A 201 -9.16 -9.46 -6.67
CA VAL A 201 -10.55 -9.83 -7.01
C VAL A 201 -10.83 -9.61 -8.49
N GLU A 202 -10.33 -8.52 -9.08
CA GLU A 202 -10.43 -8.26 -10.52
C GLU A 202 -9.68 -9.32 -11.33
N SER A 203 -8.42 -9.61 -10.96
CA SER A 203 -7.60 -10.61 -11.64
C SER A 203 -8.25 -11.99 -11.61
N TYR A 204 -8.85 -12.37 -10.48
CA TYR A 204 -9.59 -13.63 -10.34
C TYR A 204 -10.84 -13.68 -11.22
N LYS A 205 -11.62 -12.60 -11.30
CA LYS A 205 -12.80 -12.52 -12.20
C LYS A 205 -12.40 -12.67 -13.66
N VAL A 206 -11.33 -11.98 -14.08
CA VAL A 206 -10.78 -12.11 -15.44
C VAL A 206 -10.39 -13.56 -15.71
N TYR A 207 -9.69 -14.21 -14.79
CA TYR A 207 -9.32 -15.61 -14.93
C TYR A 207 -10.54 -16.54 -15.10
N GLN A 208 -11.57 -16.42 -14.26
CA GLN A 208 -12.77 -17.25 -14.37
C GLN A 208 -13.44 -17.08 -15.75
N SER A 209 -13.54 -15.84 -16.23
CA SER A 209 -14.10 -15.58 -17.56
C SER A 209 -13.28 -16.21 -18.69
N VAL A 210 -11.94 -16.22 -18.60
CA VAL A 210 -11.08 -16.86 -19.60
C VAL A 210 -11.25 -18.38 -19.56
N LYS A 211 -11.34 -18.98 -18.37
CA LYS A 211 -11.54 -20.43 -18.20
C LYS A 211 -12.88 -20.89 -18.75
N GLU A 212 -13.96 -20.16 -18.51
CA GLU A 212 -15.28 -20.42 -19.10
C GLU A 212 -15.21 -20.35 -20.64
N ASN A 213 -14.65 -19.28 -21.19
CA ASN A 213 -14.50 -19.11 -22.63
C ASN A 213 -13.65 -20.22 -23.31
N VAL A 214 -12.59 -20.70 -22.65
CA VAL A 214 -11.78 -21.81 -23.16
C VAL A 214 -12.58 -23.12 -23.13
N ARG A 215 -13.31 -23.37 -22.04
CA ARG A 215 -14.16 -24.55 -21.90
C ARG A 215 -15.28 -24.57 -22.94
N ASP A 216 -15.93 -23.44 -23.20
CA ASP A 216 -17.00 -23.33 -24.21
C ASP A 216 -16.47 -23.63 -25.62
N ARG A 217 -15.28 -23.14 -25.96
CA ARG A 217 -14.63 -23.44 -27.26
C ARG A 217 -14.21 -24.90 -27.39
N GLU A 218 -13.83 -25.55 -26.30
CA GLU A 218 -13.50 -26.98 -26.29
C GLU A 218 -14.75 -27.85 -26.48
N VAL A 219 -15.87 -27.47 -25.84
CA VAL A 219 -17.18 -28.13 -26.02
C VAL A 219 -17.72 -27.93 -27.44
N GLU A 220 -17.61 -26.73 -28.01
CA GLU A 220 -17.97 -26.49 -29.41
C GLU A 220 -17.11 -27.34 -30.36
N LYS A 221 -15.78 -27.38 -30.17
CA LYS A 221 -14.88 -28.22 -30.98
C LYS A 221 -15.15 -29.71 -30.84
N SER A 222 -15.58 -30.21 -29.67
CA SER A 222 -15.95 -31.62 -29.53
C SER A 222 -17.25 -31.94 -30.27
N ASN A 223 -18.24 -31.04 -30.22
CA ASN A 223 -19.52 -31.22 -30.91
C ASN A 223 -19.39 -31.21 -32.44
N TYR A 224 -18.44 -30.45 -32.99
CA TYR A 224 -18.13 -30.48 -34.43
C TYR A 224 -17.35 -31.71 -34.90
N LYS A 225 -16.69 -32.45 -33.99
CA LYS A 225 -15.97 -33.70 -34.32
C LYS A 225 -16.83 -34.95 -34.22
N SER A 226 -18.03 -34.85 -33.65
CA SER A 226 -19.00 -35.95 -33.47
C SER A 226 -20.10 -35.98 -34.55
N LEU A 227 -20.02 -35.10 -35.55
CA LEU A 227 -20.82 -35.09 -36.78
C LEU A 227 -19.97 -35.57 -37.96
#